data_AF-A0A1C5U4D7-F1
#
_entry.id   AF-A0A1C5U4D7-F1
#
_cell.length_a   1.000
_cell.length_b   1.000
_cell.length_c   1.000
_cell.angle_alpha   90.00
_cell.angle_beta   90.00
_cell.angle_gamma   90.00
#
_symmetry.space_group_name_H-M   'P 1'
#
loop_
_entity.id
_entity.type
_entity.pdbx_description
1 polymer ?
#
loop_
_entity_poly.entity_id
_entity_poly.type
_entity_poly.pdbx_seq_one_letter_code
_entity_poly.pdbx_strand_id
1 'polypeptide(L)'
;MTIWANTEINFDGRLVKAQAPIIVSASRSTDIPAFYADWFFDRLEKGYSAWENPFNGVKSYVSYDRTRFIVFWSKNPRPLLDYLHILEKRKIKCYIQYTLNDYEDEMLEKVPAIATRIETFKLLVELLGVGSVIWRFDPMLLTDDITIDDLLHKVQNIGDQLKGFTEKLVFSFADILLYKKVKSNLERNGILYHKWAEVQMEEFAQKLSAMNKERGWNYTLATCGEKIDIDKYGIKHNRCIDGDLITKIAWNDTELIKFMKVKIEDMPQPSLFGDAEIPEGAILLPQNHYFISNHKKDPGQRELCGCMAAKDIGEYNTCPHLCEYCYANTSKESAIANWKCHKENPWGETITGR
;
A
#
# COMPACT_ATOMS: atom_id res chain seq x y z
N MET A 1 -14.08 4.72 -14.54
CA MET A 1 -13.53 3.49 -13.95
C MET A 1 -12.75 2.77 -15.03
N THR A 2 -11.52 2.34 -14.75
CA THR A 2 -10.71 1.59 -15.75
C THR A 2 -11.36 0.24 -16.06
N ILE A 3 -11.58 -0.05 -17.33
CA ILE A 3 -12.16 -1.31 -17.79
C ILE A 3 -11.00 -2.25 -18.08
N TRP A 4 -10.92 -3.35 -17.33
CA TRP A 4 -9.95 -4.42 -17.58
C TRP A 4 -10.40 -5.27 -18.76
N ALA A 5 -9.43 -5.81 -19.50
CA ALA A 5 -9.72 -6.86 -20.47
C ALA A 5 -10.41 -8.04 -19.74
N ASN A 6 -11.33 -8.71 -20.44
CA ASN A 6 -11.92 -9.93 -19.91
C ASN A 6 -11.27 -11.14 -20.60
N THR A 7 -11.14 -12.21 -19.85
CA THR A 7 -10.76 -13.53 -20.34
C THR A 7 -11.81 -14.56 -19.89
N GLU A 8 -11.70 -15.77 -20.42
CA GLU A 8 -12.49 -16.91 -19.95
C GLU A 8 -11.60 -17.80 -19.08
N ILE A 9 -12.11 -18.17 -17.91
CA ILE A 9 -11.47 -19.16 -17.05
C ILE A 9 -12.33 -20.41 -17.00
N ASN A 10 -11.68 -21.57 -16.89
CA ASN A 10 -12.39 -22.84 -16.71
C ASN A 10 -12.66 -23.06 -15.22
N PHE A 11 -13.94 -23.06 -14.86
CA PHE A 11 -14.44 -23.37 -13.53
C PHE A 11 -15.28 -24.64 -13.61
N ASP A 12 -14.76 -25.76 -13.07
CA ASP A 12 -15.44 -27.06 -13.05
C ASP A 12 -16.04 -27.49 -14.41
N GLY A 13 -15.30 -27.25 -15.50
CA GLY A 13 -15.73 -27.57 -16.86
C GLY A 13 -16.64 -26.53 -17.52
N ARG A 14 -16.89 -25.38 -16.86
CA ARG A 14 -17.66 -24.25 -17.39
C ARG A 14 -16.75 -23.06 -17.64
N LEU A 15 -16.90 -22.44 -18.80
CA LEU A 15 -16.21 -21.18 -19.10
C LEU A 15 -16.95 -20.03 -18.43
N VAL A 16 -16.27 -19.33 -17.53
CA VAL A 16 -16.80 -18.13 -16.85
C VAL A 16 -15.94 -16.92 -17.16
N LYS A 17 -16.59 -15.77 -17.29
CA LYS A 17 -15.92 -14.50 -17.61
C LYS A 17 -15.15 -13.98 -16.39
N ALA A 18 -13.88 -13.66 -16.57
CA ALA A 18 -13.01 -13.09 -15.54
C ALA A 18 -12.36 -11.79 -16.03
N GLN A 19 -12.16 -10.85 -15.12
CA GLN A 19 -11.36 -9.65 -15.38
C GLN A 19 -9.88 -10.02 -15.34
N ALA A 20 -9.07 -9.61 -16.32
CA ALA A 20 -7.64 -9.89 -16.40
C ALA A 20 -6.81 -8.59 -16.24
N PRO A 21 -6.65 -8.08 -15.01
CA PRO A 21 -5.90 -6.86 -14.74
C PRO A 21 -4.40 -7.01 -14.95
N ILE A 22 -3.76 -5.93 -15.42
CA ILE A 22 -2.28 -5.82 -15.48
C ILE A 22 -1.70 -5.54 -14.09
N ILE A 23 -2.42 -4.73 -13.29
CA ILE A 23 -2.01 -4.33 -11.93
C ILE A 23 -3.07 -4.80 -10.95
N VAL A 24 -2.65 -5.60 -9.97
CA VAL A 24 -3.49 -6.08 -8.88
C VAL A 24 -3.12 -5.35 -7.59
N SER A 25 -4.13 -4.90 -6.84
CA SER A 25 -3.96 -4.52 -5.45
C SER A 25 -4.36 -5.69 -4.57
N ALA A 26 -3.42 -6.25 -3.83
CA ALA A 26 -3.64 -7.37 -2.93
C ALA A 26 -3.45 -6.88 -1.50
N SER A 27 -4.39 -6.04 -1.00
CA SER A 27 -4.66 -5.71 0.43
C SER A 27 -5.22 -4.29 0.70
N ARG A 28 -6.14 -3.73 -0.09
CA ARG A 28 -6.72 -2.43 0.30
C ARG A 28 -7.77 -2.53 1.42
N SER A 29 -8.48 -3.64 1.48
CA SER A 29 -9.64 -3.88 2.36
C SER A 29 -9.38 -4.94 3.44
N THR A 30 -8.29 -5.69 3.32
CA THR A 30 -7.82 -6.69 4.29
C THR A 30 -6.32 -6.86 4.19
N ASP A 31 -5.68 -7.51 5.17
CA ASP A 31 -4.23 -7.74 5.20
C ASP A 31 -3.89 -9.14 4.67
N ILE A 32 -3.86 -9.27 3.35
CA ILE A 32 -3.52 -10.51 2.64
C ILE A 32 -2.11 -11.00 3.02
N PRO A 33 -1.04 -10.18 2.99
CA PRO A 33 0.29 -10.62 3.39
C PRO A 33 0.35 -11.20 4.80
N ALA A 34 -0.43 -10.69 5.76
CA ALA A 34 -0.39 -11.16 7.14
C ALA A 34 -1.18 -12.46 7.38
N PHE A 35 -2.30 -12.66 6.69
CA PHE A 35 -3.26 -13.73 7.06
C PHE A 35 -3.73 -14.63 5.93
N TYR A 36 -3.46 -14.26 4.67
CA TYR A 36 -3.99 -14.92 3.49
C TYR A 36 -2.93 -15.07 2.39
N ALA A 37 -1.65 -15.05 2.76
CA ALA A 37 -0.54 -15.15 1.81
C ALA A 37 -0.57 -16.51 1.10
N ASP A 38 -0.66 -17.59 1.86
CA ASP A 38 -0.85 -18.96 1.37
C ASP A 38 -2.00 -19.08 0.36
N TRP A 39 -3.19 -18.58 0.73
CA TRP A 39 -4.34 -18.52 -0.15
C TRP A 39 -4.04 -17.74 -1.43
N PHE A 40 -3.48 -16.54 -1.31
CA PHE A 40 -3.21 -15.71 -2.47
C PHE A 40 -2.26 -16.40 -3.46
N PHE A 41 -1.21 -17.07 -2.96
CA PHE A 41 -0.26 -17.77 -3.82
C PHE A 41 -0.82 -19.07 -4.42
N ASP A 42 -1.69 -19.80 -3.71
CA ASP A 42 -2.47 -20.91 -4.30
C ASP A 42 -3.42 -20.42 -5.41
N ARG A 43 -4.12 -19.30 -5.17
CA ARG A 43 -5.00 -18.69 -6.20
C ARG A 43 -4.20 -18.16 -7.39
N LEU A 44 -3.03 -17.57 -7.14
CA LEU A 44 -2.11 -17.18 -8.18
C LEU A 44 -1.68 -18.39 -9.00
N GLU A 45 -1.41 -19.53 -8.35
CA GLU A 45 -1.06 -20.78 -9.01
C GLU A 45 -2.18 -21.29 -9.93
N LYS A 46 -3.41 -21.35 -9.41
CA LYS A 46 -4.63 -21.72 -10.15
C LYS A 46 -5.02 -20.73 -11.25
N GLY A 47 -4.43 -19.53 -11.26
CA GLY A 47 -4.62 -18.52 -12.30
C GLY A 47 -5.79 -17.56 -12.09
N TYR A 48 -6.56 -17.70 -10.99
CA TYR A 48 -7.65 -16.77 -10.69
C TYR A 48 -8.05 -16.77 -9.21
N SER A 49 -8.75 -15.73 -8.76
CA SER A 49 -9.54 -15.73 -7.52
C SER A 49 -10.97 -15.27 -7.77
N ALA A 50 -11.89 -15.67 -6.90
CA ALA A 50 -13.19 -15.04 -6.82
C ALA A 50 -13.08 -13.74 -6.01
N TRP A 51 -13.86 -12.74 -6.41
CA TRP A 51 -13.98 -11.47 -5.73
C TRP A 51 -15.45 -11.08 -5.64
N GLU A 52 -15.89 -10.82 -4.42
CA GLU A 52 -17.24 -10.33 -4.14
C GLU A 52 -17.23 -8.81 -4.05
N ASN A 53 -18.14 -8.16 -4.79
CA ASN A 53 -18.27 -6.73 -4.73
C ASN A 53 -18.87 -6.32 -3.36
N PRO A 54 -18.18 -5.51 -2.56
CA PRO A 54 -18.58 -5.23 -1.19
C PRO A 54 -19.85 -4.36 -1.07
N PHE A 55 -20.31 -3.76 -2.17
CA PHE A 55 -21.48 -2.88 -2.18
C PHE A 55 -22.77 -3.58 -2.61
N ASN A 56 -22.67 -4.66 -3.39
CA ASN A 56 -23.85 -5.35 -3.93
C ASN A 56 -23.80 -6.89 -3.83
N GLY A 57 -22.72 -7.46 -3.29
CA GLY A 57 -22.56 -8.91 -3.10
C GLY A 57 -22.37 -9.72 -4.38
N VAL A 58 -22.20 -9.07 -5.53
CA VAL A 58 -22.05 -9.78 -6.80
C VAL A 58 -20.67 -10.43 -6.87
N LYS A 59 -20.65 -11.78 -6.92
CA LYS A 59 -19.45 -12.58 -7.17
C LYS A 59 -18.97 -12.40 -8.61
N SER A 60 -17.68 -12.17 -8.78
CA SER A 60 -16.99 -12.09 -10.06
C SER A 60 -15.60 -12.73 -9.94
N TYR A 61 -14.91 -12.91 -11.06
CA TYR A 61 -13.59 -13.56 -11.08
C TYR A 61 -12.50 -12.61 -11.56
N VAL A 62 -11.32 -12.74 -10.98
CA VAL A 62 -10.10 -12.02 -11.35
C VAL A 62 -9.07 -13.04 -11.82
N SER A 63 -8.77 -13.04 -13.11
CA SER A 63 -7.69 -13.83 -13.69
C SER A 63 -6.35 -13.12 -13.50
N TYR A 64 -5.31 -13.89 -13.22
CA TYR A 64 -3.93 -13.41 -13.07
C TYR A 64 -3.09 -13.57 -14.34
N ASP A 65 -3.66 -14.07 -15.44
CA ASP A 65 -2.92 -14.40 -16.67
C ASP A 65 -2.15 -13.22 -17.27
N ARG A 66 -2.68 -12.01 -17.07
CA ARG A 66 -2.08 -10.75 -17.55
C ARG A 66 -1.43 -9.92 -16.45
N THR A 67 -1.45 -10.40 -15.21
CA THR A 67 -0.91 -9.63 -14.09
C THR A 67 0.61 -9.51 -14.24
N ARG A 68 1.10 -8.27 -14.27
CA ARG A 68 2.53 -7.92 -14.36
C ARG A 68 3.04 -7.27 -13.07
N PHE A 69 2.14 -6.64 -12.31
CA PHE A 69 2.50 -5.95 -11.08
C PHE A 69 1.49 -6.16 -9.95
N ILE A 70 1.97 -6.37 -8.74
CA ILE A 70 1.14 -6.45 -7.53
C ILE A 70 1.58 -5.38 -6.53
N VAL A 71 0.61 -4.63 -6.00
CA VAL A 71 0.84 -3.78 -4.84
C VAL A 71 0.26 -4.47 -3.61
N PHE A 72 1.09 -4.63 -2.58
CA PHE A 72 0.67 -5.16 -1.29
C PHE A 72 0.51 -4.03 -0.28
N TRP A 73 -0.38 -4.21 0.69
CA TRP A 73 -0.45 -3.41 1.91
C TRP A 73 -0.43 -4.37 3.08
N SER A 74 0.28 -4.02 4.15
CA SER A 74 0.28 -4.85 5.33
C SER A 74 0.72 -4.10 6.57
N LYS A 75 0.27 -4.55 7.73
CA LYS A 75 0.82 -4.24 9.05
C LYS A 75 1.75 -5.34 9.56
N ASN A 76 1.70 -6.52 8.95
CA ASN A 76 2.58 -7.65 9.28
C ASN A 76 2.91 -8.50 8.04
N PRO A 77 3.72 -7.97 7.10
CA PRO A 77 4.04 -8.65 5.84
C PRO A 77 5.03 -9.81 5.99
N ARG A 78 5.43 -10.20 7.21
CA ARG A 78 6.42 -11.26 7.43
C ARG A 78 6.09 -12.57 6.71
N PRO A 79 4.83 -13.07 6.68
CA PRO A 79 4.52 -14.30 5.97
C PRO A 79 4.75 -14.22 4.46
N LEU A 80 4.79 -13.02 3.87
CA LEU A 80 5.04 -12.82 2.45
C LEU A 80 6.45 -13.27 2.04
N LEU A 81 7.43 -13.21 2.95
CA LEU A 81 8.83 -13.56 2.69
C LEU A 81 8.98 -14.95 2.06
N ASP A 82 8.17 -15.92 2.50
CA ASP A 82 8.22 -17.30 2.04
C ASP A 82 7.76 -17.47 0.59
N TYR A 83 7.02 -16.49 0.04
CA TYR A 83 6.36 -16.61 -1.25
C TYR A 83 6.87 -15.66 -2.34
N LEU A 84 7.67 -14.63 -2.00
CA LEU A 84 8.15 -13.64 -2.99
C LEU A 84 8.89 -14.27 -4.18
N HIS A 85 9.59 -15.38 -3.94
CA HIS A 85 10.26 -16.15 -4.99
C HIS A 85 9.32 -16.70 -6.08
N ILE A 86 8.03 -16.88 -5.78
CA ILE A 86 7.00 -17.30 -6.76
C ILE A 86 6.71 -16.15 -7.73
N LEU A 87 6.65 -14.91 -7.24
CA LEU A 87 6.46 -13.74 -8.09
C LEU A 87 7.62 -13.55 -9.05
N GLU A 88 8.85 -13.74 -8.56
CA GLU A 88 10.06 -13.68 -9.38
C GLU A 88 10.03 -14.72 -10.51
N LYS A 89 9.73 -15.99 -10.21
CA LYS A 89 9.58 -17.06 -11.21
C LYS A 89 8.53 -16.72 -12.28
N ARG A 90 7.45 -16.04 -11.88
CA ARG A 90 6.37 -15.59 -12.77
C ARG A 90 6.65 -14.26 -13.47
N LYS A 91 7.80 -13.63 -13.19
CA LYS A 91 8.17 -12.29 -13.68
C LYS A 91 7.13 -11.23 -13.30
N ILE A 92 6.50 -11.38 -12.14
CA ILE A 92 5.59 -10.39 -11.58
C ILE A 92 6.38 -9.56 -10.57
N LYS A 93 6.39 -8.24 -10.74
CA LYS A 93 7.04 -7.32 -9.80
C LYS A 93 6.05 -6.84 -8.75
N CYS A 94 6.56 -6.38 -7.61
CA CYS A 94 5.73 -5.82 -6.56
C CYS A 94 6.44 -4.74 -5.75
N TYR A 95 5.65 -3.98 -5.00
CA TYR A 95 6.13 -3.25 -3.84
C TYR A 95 5.13 -3.38 -2.70
N ILE A 96 5.59 -3.04 -1.49
CA ILE A 96 4.82 -3.21 -0.26
C ILE A 96 4.61 -1.86 0.41
N GLN A 97 3.34 -1.53 0.63
CA GLN A 97 2.88 -0.45 1.49
C GLN A 97 2.85 -0.97 2.93
N TYR A 98 3.96 -0.82 3.66
CA TYR A 98 4.09 -1.34 5.02
C TYR A 98 3.65 -0.28 6.03
N THR A 99 2.46 -0.45 6.60
CA THR A 99 2.02 0.32 7.76
C THR A 99 2.76 -0.12 9.02
N LEU A 100 3.73 0.70 9.41
CA LEU A 100 4.60 0.53 10.58
C LEU A 100 4.37 1.72 11.52
N ASN A 101 3.25 1.66 12.24
CA ASN A 101 2.93 2.60 13.32
C ASN A 101 3.56 2.13 14.63
N ASP A 102 3.86 3.05 15.53
CA ASP A 102 4.28 2.72 16.90
C ASP A 102 3.15 3.01 17.89
N TYR A 103 2.28 2.01 18.08
CA TYR A 103 1.20 2.03 19.06
C TYR A 103 1.27 0.82 20.02
N GLU A 104 2.50 0.36 20.28
CA GLU A 104 2.73 -0.85 21.08
C GLU A 104 2.29 -0.66 22.53
N ASP A 105 2.67 0.46 23.14
CA ASP A 105 2.31 0.80 24.52
C ASP A 105 0.80 1.04 24.67
N GLU A 106 0.17 1.67 23.67
CA GLU A 106 -1.25 2.02 23.69
C GLU A 106 -2.16 0.88 23.22
N MET A 107 -1.58 -0.23 22.75
CA MET A 107 -2.29 -1.44 22.29
C MET A 107 -3.38 -1.17 21.23
N LEU A 108 -3.21 -0.15 20.38
CA LEU A 108 -4.21 0.20 19.36
C LEU A 108 -4.29 -0.82 18.21
N GLU A 109 -3.32 -1.74 18.14
CA GLU A 109 -3.16 -2.72 17.06
C GLU A 109 -2.71 -4.08 17.61
N LYS A 110 -3.25 -5.18 17.07
CA LYS A 110 -2.75 -6.54 17.35
C LYS A 110 -1.73 -6.94 16.30
N VAL A 111 -0.50 -6.45 16.46
CA VAL A 111 0.65 -6.67 15.57
C VAL A 111 1.90 -7.04 16.39
N PRO A 112 2.93 -7.65 15.79
CA PRO A 112 4.19 -7.91 16.50
C PRO A 112 4.87 -6.63 16.99
N ALA A 113 5.78 -6.77 17.95
CA ALA A 113 6.57 -5.67 18.50
C ALA A 113 7.31 -4.87 17.40
N ILE A 114 7.54 -3.58 17.65
CA ILE A 114 8.14 -2.65 16.68
C ILE A 114 9.50 -3.16 16.17
N ALA A 115 10.34 -3.73 17.05
CA ALA A 115 11.64 -4.27 16.69
C ALA A 115 11.52 -5.40 15.63
N THR A 116 10.60 -6.34 15.83
CA THR A 116 10.32 -7.44 14.90
C THR A 116 9.80 -6.93 13.55
N ARG A 117 8.97 -5.89 13.58
CA ARG A 117 8.42 -5.28 12.38
C ARG A 117 9.48 -4.50 11.59
N ILE A 118 10.40 -3.81 12.27
CA ILE A 118 11.57 -3.17 11.64
C ILE A 118 12.52 -4.21 11.03
N GLU A 119 12.80 -5.30 11.72
CA GLU A 119 13.57 -6.43 11.15
C GLU A 119 12.90 -6.94 9.87
N THR A 120 11.59 -7.19 9.92
CA THR A 120 10.81 -7.63 8.76
C THR A 120 10.88 -6.63 7.61
N PHE A 121 10.83 -5.32 7.91
CA PHE A 121 11.00 -4.28 6.90
C PHE A 121 12.34 -4.41 6.18
N LYS A 122 13.44 -4.58 6.93
CA LYS A 122 14.79 -4.71 6.38
C LYS A 122 14.93 -5.96 5.52
N LEU A 123 14.43 -7.11 5.98
CA LEU A 123 14.42 -8.36 5.21
C LEU A 123 13.67 -8.22 3.87
N LEU A 124 12.54 -7.51 3.87
CA LEU A 124 11.79 -7.26 2.62
C LEU A 124 12.57 -6.35 1.66
N VAL A 125 13.28 -5.35 2.17
CA VAL A 125 14.14 -4.48 1.36
C VAL A 125 15.33 -5.24 0.79
N GLU A 126 15.93 -6.16 1.55
CA GLU A 126 17.01 -7.03 1.06
C GLU A 126 16.55 -7.90 -0.13
N LEU A 127 15.31 -8.40 -0.10
CA LEU A 127 14.76 -9.23 -1.17
C LEU A 127 14.23 -8.42 -2.38
N LEU A 128 13.59 -7.27 -2.14
CA LEU A 128 12.88 -6.49 -3.17
C LEU A 128 13.65 -5.28 -3.69
N GLY A 129 14.72 -4.90 -3.01
CA GLY A 129 15.50 -3.69 -3.28
C GLY A 129 14.96 -2.44 -2.55
N VAL A 130 15.86 -1.47 -2.37
CA VAL A 130 15.53 -0.16 -1.80
C VAL A 130 14.48 0.54 -2.68
N GLY A 131 13.47 1.12 -2.04
CA GLY A 131 12.34 1.78 -2.72
C GLY A 131 11.13 0.88 -2.99
N SER A 132 11.28 -0.45 -2.87
CA SER A 132 10.17 -1.42 -3.02
C SER A 132 9.38 -1.67 -1.73
N VAL A 133 9.82 -1.11 -0.60
CA VAL A 133 9.06 -1.10 0.67
C VAL A 133 8.87 0.34 1.13
N ILE A 134 7.61 0.77 1.19
CA ILE A 134 7.21 2.12 1.54
C ILE A 134 6.78 2.11 2.99
N TRP A 135 7.41 2.94 3.81
CA TRP A 135 6.99 3.12 5.19
C TRP A 135 5.73 3.98 5.24
N ARG A 136 4.69 3.46 5.90
CA ARG A 136 3.48 4.21 6.23
C ARG A 136 3.33 4.31 7.73
N PHE A 137 3.18 5.52 8.23
CA PHE A 137 2.67 5.77 9.57
C PHE A 137 1.26 6.33 9.42
N ASP A 138 0.30 5.43 9.24
CA ASP A 138 -1.06 5.75 8.81
C ASP A 138 -2.11 4.91 9.55
N PRO A 139 -3.04 5.53 10.30
CA PRO A 139 -3.17 6.97 10.53
C PRO A 139 -2.37 7.44 11.77
N MET A 140 -2.12 8.75 11.85
CA MET A 140 -1.67 9.45 13.06
C MET A 140 -2.86 9.71 13.99
N LEU A 141 -2.87 9.10 15.17
CA LEU A 141 -3.89 9.27 16.21
C LEU A 141 -3.39 10.15 17.36
N LEU A 142 -4.25 11.07 17.80
CA LEU A 142 -4.10 11.78 19.06
C LEU A 142 -5.08 11.20 20.07
N THR A 143 -4.60 10.98 21.29
CA THR A 143 -5.37 10.50 22.45
C THR A 143 -4.88 11.24 23.69
N ASP A 144 -5.53 11.02 24.84
CA ASP A 144 -5.05 11.54 26.12
C ASP A 144 -3.60 11.07 26.43
N ASP A 145 -3.21 9.91 25.89
CA ASP A 145 -1.90 9.29 26.06
C ASP A 145 -0.91 9.56 24.89
N ILE A 146 -1.39 10.13 23.78
CA ILE A 146 -0.59 10.35 22.57
C ILE A 146 -0.70 11.81 22.12
N THR A 147 0.36 12.57 22.37
CA THR A 147 0.51 13.96 21.90
C THR A 147 1.21 14.05 20.54
N ILE A 148 1.28 15.26 19.99
CA ILE A 148 2.04 15.57 18.76
C ILE A 148 3.53 15.23 18.94
N ASP A 149 4.10 15.58 20.10
CA ASP A 149 5.52 15.34 20.36
C ASP A 149 5.79 13.85 20.58
N ASP A 150 4.87 13.10 21.20
CA ASP A 150 4.97 11.64 21.31
C ASP A 150 4.96 10.97 19.92
N LEU A 151 4.06 11.41 19.01
CA LEU A 151 4.05 10.93 17.63
C LEU A 151 5.35 11.25 16.90
N LEU A 152 5.90 12.45 17.09
CA LEU A 152 7.20 12.80 16.50
C LEU A 152 8.33 11.93 17.04
N HIS A 153 8.35 11.64 18.35
CA HIS A 153 9.32 10.72 18.96
C HIS A 153 9.18 9.28 18.44
N LYS A 154 7.95 8.80 18.28
CA LYS A 154 7.63 7.49 17.68
C LYS A 154 8.09 7.41 16.23
N VAL A 155 7.80 8.44 15.42
CA VAL A 155 8.32 8.57 14.04
C VAL A 155 9.84 8.64 14.04
N GLN A 156 10.45 9.36 14.98
CA GLN A 156 11.89 9.46 15.11
C GLN A 156 12.55 8.10 15.34
N ASN A 157 12.04 7.33 16.31
CA ASN A 157 12.56 6.02 16.65
C ASN A 157 12.59 5.08 15.42
N ILE A 158 11.50 5.05 14.65
CA ILE A 158 11.42 4.23 13.43
C ILE A 158 12.29 4.82 12.32
N GLY A 159 12.19 6.13 12.09
CA GLY A 159 12.88 6.84 11.01
C GLY A 159 14.39 6.70 11.08
N ASP A 160 14.97 6.77 12.29
CA ASP A 160 16.39 6.55 12.53
C ASP A 160 16.83 5.13 12.16
N GLN A 161 15.99 4.13 12.40
CA GLN A 161 16.28 2.71 12.12
C GLN A 161 16.04 2.28 10.67
N LEU A 162 15.20 3.02 9.94
CA LEU A 162 14.88 2.77 8.52
C LEU A 162 15.75 3.59 7.55
N LYS A 163 16.68 4.42 8.07
CA LYS A 163 17.56 5.23 7.23
C LYS A 163 18.35 4.34 6.27
N GLY A 164 18.19 4.58 4.97
CA GLY A 164 18.81 3.79 3.90
C GLY A 164 18.01 2.56 3.45
N PHE A 165 16.90 2.21 4.10
CA PHE A 165 16.04 1.09 3.73
C PHE A 165 14.78 1.52 2.97
N THR A 166 14.36 2.78 3.09
CA THR A 166 13.23 3.33 2.34
C THR A 166 13.53 4.76 1.88
N GLU A 167 12.83 5.19 0.85
CA GLU A 167 12.92 6.54 0.30
C GLU A 167 11.70 7.39 0.66
N LYS A 168 10.66 6.79 1.26
CA LYS A 168 9.34 7.43 1.38
C LYS A 168 8.66 7.09 2.69
N LEU A 169 8.23 8.14 3.39
CA LEU A 169 7.33 8.07 4.54
C LEU A 169 5.96 8.64 4.12
N VAL A 170 4.94 7.79 4.20
CA VAL A 170 3.55 8.18 3.99
C VAL A 170 2.84 8.27 5.33
N PHE A 171 2.04 9.31 5.54
CA PHE A 171 1.19 9.41 6.73
C PHE A 171 -0.19 10.00 6.40
N SER A 172 -1.09 9.95 7.36
CA SER A 172 -2.38 10.66 7.31
C SER A 172 -2.78 11.04 8.73
N PHE A 173 -3.74 11.93 8.88
CA PHE A 173 -4.30 12.30 10.18
C PHE A 173 -5.63 11.58 10.38
N ALA A 174 -5.83 10.96 11.53
CA ALA A 174 -7.06 10.21 11.78
C ALA A 174 -8.30 11.13 11.77
N ASP A 175 -9.13 11.03 10.73
CA ASP A 175 -10.45 11.68 10.70
C ASP A 175 -11.52 10.79 11.32
N ILE A 176 -11.57 10.79 12.65
CA ILE A 176 -12.44 9.91 13.45
C ILE A 176 -13.93 10.23 13.25
N LEU A 177 -14.29 11.46 12.88
CA LEU A 177 -15.68 11.88 12.72
C LEU A 177 -16.30 11.41 11.41
N LEU A 178 -15.51 11.28 10.34
CA LEU A 178 -15.99 10.73 9.08
C LEU A 178 -16.36 9.25 9.19
N TYR A 179 -15.76 8.51 10.13
CA TYR A 179 -15.99 7.08 10.32
C TYR A 179 -16.68 6.80 11.65
N LYS A 180 -18.02 6.86 11.66
CA LYS A 180 -18.88 6.51 12.82
C LYS A 180 -18.46 5.22 13.53
N LYS A 181 -17.96 4.23 12.77
CA LYS A 181 -17.48 2.94 13.28
C LYS A 181 -16.20 3.07 14.11
N VAL A 182 -15.23 3.84 13.60
CA VAL A 182 -13.96 4.11 14.30
C VAL A 182 -14.25 4.81 15.63
N LYS A 183 -15.09 5.85 15.59
CA LYS A 183 -15.58 6.51 16.81
C LYS A 183 -16.17 5.52 17.82
N SER A 184 -17.11 4.68 17.38
CA SER A 184 -17.75 3.69 18.27
C SER A 184 -16.77 2.66 18.85
N ASN A 185 -15.76 2.25 18.09
CA ASN A 185 -14.74 1.32 18.57
C ASN A 185 -13.87 1.97 19.65
N LEU A 186 -13.39 3.19 19.42
CA LEU A 186 -12.58 3.94 20.38
C LEU A 186 -13.34 4.18 21.68
N GLU A 187 -14.58 4.68 21.59
CA GLU A 187 -15.44 4.92 22.77
C GLU A 187 -15.72 3.63 23.56
N ARG A 188 -16.01 2.52 22.87
CA ARG A 188 -16.32 1.23 23.52
C ARG A 188 -15.12 0.66 24.28
N ASN A 189 -13.91 0.89 23.77
CA ASN A 189 -12.68 0.40 24.40
C ASN A 189 -12.04 1.45 25.33
N GLY A 190 -12.77 2.53 25.66
CA GLY A 190 -12.32 3.53 26.63
C GLY A 190 -11.19 4.43 26.15
N ILE A 191 -10.96 4.50 24.84
CA ILE A 191 -9.88 5.29 24.25
C ILE A 191 -10.38 6.72 24.02
N LEU A 192 -9.90 7.64 24.85
CA LEU A 192 -10.19 9.07 24.72
C LEU A 192 -9.34 9.65 23.59
N TYR A 193 -10.00 9.99 22.49
CA TYR A 193 -9.34 10.48 21.28
C TYR A 193 -9.51 11.99 21.11
N HIS A 194 -8.54 12.62 20.44
CA HIS A 194 -8.60 14.03 20.09
C HIS A 194 -8.71 14.21 18.58
N LYS A 195 -9.45 15.25 18.17
CA LYS A 195 -9.53 15.66 16.77
C LYS A 195 -8.29 16.46 16.42
N TRP A 196 -7.69 16.17 15.27
CA TRP A 196 -6.71 17.05 14.65
C TRP A 196 -7.35 18.37 14.20
N ALA A 197 -6.87 19.49 14.74
CA ALA A 197 -7.11 20.81 14.17
C ALA A 197 -6.09 21.11 13.05
N GLU A 198 -6.45 21.94 12.07
CA GLU A 198 -5.54 22.30 10.97
C GLU A 198 -4.23 22.89 11.47
N VAL A 199 -4.27 23.71 12.52
CA VAL A 199 -3.06 24.28 13.17
C VAL A 199 -2.14 23.19 13.72
N GLN A 200 -2.69 22.13 14.31
CA GLN A 200 -1.93 21.01 14.83
C GLN A 200 -1.34 20.16 13.70
N MET A 201 -2.10 19.96 12.61
CA MET A 201 -1.61 19.28 11.42
C MET A 201 -0.43 20.05 10.79
N GLU A 202 -0.53 21.38 10.69
CA GLU A 202 0.56 22.23 10.23
C GLU A 202 1.78 22.17 11.14
N GLU A 203 1.57 22.22 12.46
CA GLU A 203 2.65 22.10 13.45
C GLU A 203 3.40 20.78 13.30
N PHE A 204 2.65 19.66 13.24
CA PHE A 204 3.24 18.33 13.05
C PHE A 204 4.00 18.24 11.72
N ALA A 205 3.40 18.73 10.63
CA ALA A 205 4.00 18.75 9.30
C ALA A 205 5.31 19.55 9.26
N GLN A 206 5.33 20.74 9.88
CA GLN A 206 6.51 21.58 9.98
C GLN A 206 7.63 20.88 10.77
N LYS A 207 7.31 20.39 11.98
CA LYS A 207 8.27 19.68 12.85
C LYS A 207 8.82 18.42 12.18
N LEU A 208 7.97 17.62 11.53
CA LEU A 208 8.36 16.43 10.80
C LEU A 208 9.30 16.76 9.62
N SER A 209 8.98 17.80 8.85
CA SER A 209 9.82 18.22 7.72
C SER A 209 11.20 18.70 8.18
N ALA A 210 11.27 19.46 9.26
CA ALA A 210 12.54 19.87 9.87
C ALA A 210 13.35 18.66 10.32
N MET A 211 12.73 17.75 11.10
CA MET A 211 13.37 16.53 11.58
C MET A 211 13.91 15.64 10.45
N ASN A 212 13.14 15.48 9.36
CA ASN A 212 13.54 14.69 8.19
C ASN A 212 14.84 15.22 7.54
N LYS A 213 15.05 16.54 7.55
CA LYS A 213 16.27 17.18 7.03
C LYS A 213 17.41 17.11 8.04
N GLU A 214 17.17 17.50 9.29
CA GLU A 214 18.17 17.57 10.35
C GLU A 214 18.82 16.22 10.64
N ARG A 215 18.05 15.13 10.59
CA ARG A 215 18.55 13.76 10.79
C ARG A 215 19.15 13.14 9.53
N GLY A 216 19.06 13.84 8.40
CA GLY A 216 19.51 13.38 7.09
C GLY A 216 18.82 12.10 6.66
N TRP A 217 17.56 11.89 7.07
CA TRP A 217 16.73 10.80 6.54
C TRP A 217 16.42 11.04 5.06
N ASN A 218 16.10 12.30 4.72
CA ASN A 218 15.79 12.75 3.37
C ASN A 218 14.69 11.91 2.69
N TYR A 219 13.72 11.42 3.47
CA TYR A 219 12.56 10.73 2.92
C TYR A 219 11.70 11.70 2.11
N THR A 220 11.10 11.20 1.04
CA THR A 220 9.94 11.83 0.42
C THR A 220 8.78 11.71 1.39
N LEU A 221 8.41 12.82 2.03
CA LEU A 221 7.25 12.89 2.92
C LEU A 221 5.99 13.07 2.07
N ALA A 222 4.95 12.29 2.36
CA ALA A 222 3.68 12.43 1.64
C ALA A 222 2.44 12.10 2.47
N THR A 223 1.35 12.84 2.26
CA THR A 223 0.06 12.59 2.91
C THR A 223 -0.92 11.83 2.04
N CYS A 224 -1.65 10.87 2.62
CA CYS A 224 -2.57 10.03 1.87
C CYS A 224 -4.02 10.51 1.97
N GLY A 225 -4.52 11.18 0.91
CA GLY A 225 -5.94 11.54 0.81
C GLY A 225 -6.38 12.68 1.74
N GLU A 226 -5.41 13.48 2.19
CA GLU A 226 -5.64 14.67 3.02
C GLU A 226 -6.01 15.89 2.20
N LYS A 227 -6.87 16.75 2.74
CA LYS A 227 -7.28 18.01 2.10
C LYS A 227 -6.31 19.16 2.38
N ILE A 228 -5.58 19.09 3.50
CA ILE A 228 -4.68 20.14 3.94
C ILE A 228 -3.54 20.35 2.93
N ASP A 229 -3.29 21.61 2.58
CA ASP A 229 -2.14 22.00 1.76
C ASP A 229 -0.93 22.26 2.67
N ILE A 230 -0.02 21.29 2.68
CA ILE A 230 1.25 21.34 3.40
C ILE A 230 2.44 21.24 2.45
N ASP A 231 2.24 21.56 1.17
CA ASP A 231 3.29 21.55 0.14
C ASP A 231 4.42 22.53 0.50
N LYS A 232 4.11 23.61 1.24
CA LYS A 232 5.07 24.59 1.78
C LYS A 232 6.15 23.95 2.68
N TYR A 233 5.87 22.78 3.27
CA TYR A 233 6.84 22.00 4.06
C TYR A 233 7.55 20.92 3.24
N GLY A 234 7.35 20.87 1.92
CA GLY A 234 7.89 19.84 1.03
C GLY A 234 7.19 18.48 1.16
N ILE A 235 5.98 18.45 1.72
CA ILE A 235 5.19 17.23 1.92
C ILE A 235 4.15 17.14 0.82
N LYS A 236 4.28 16.12 -0.04
CA LYS A 236 3.44 15.98 -1.24
C LYS A 236 2.17 15.18 -0.95
N HIS A 237 1.21 15.19 -1.87
CA HIS A 237 0.14 14.20 -1.85
C HIS A 237 0.61 12.82 -2.33
N ASN A 238 0.29 11.78 -1.57
CA ASN A 238 0.70 10.41 -1.84
C ASN A 238 -0.18 9.72 -2.88
N ARG A 239 0.43 8.78 -3.59
CA ARG A 239 -0.22 7.80 -4.47
C ARG A 239 0.14 6.42 -3.93
N CYS A 240 -0.82 5.70 -3.35
CA CYS A 240 -0.57 4.35 -2.86
C CYS A 240 -0.34 3.36 -4.00
N ILE A 241 -0.97 3.61 -5.15
CA ILE A 241 -0.72 2.95 -6.44
C ILE A 241 -0.07 3.98 -7.35
N ASP A 242 1.26 4.01 -7.35
CA ASP A 242 2.06 5.06 -7.99
C ASP A 242 2.68 4.55 -9.30
N GLY A 243 2.14 5.01 -10.42
CA GLY A 243 2.67 4.66 -11.75
C GLY A 243 4.15 5.00 -11.96
N ASP A 244 4.67 6.04 -11.31
CA ASP A 244 6.08 6.40 -11.43
C ASP A 244 6.95 5.38 -10.68
N LEU A 245 6.50 4.95 -9.50
CA LEU A 245 7.19 3.90 -8.73
C LEU A 245 7.11 2.54 -9.42
N ILE A 246 5.95 2.18 -9.95
CA ILE A 246 5.75 0.96 -10.74
C ILE A 246 6.70 0.97 -11.94
N THR A 247 6.80 2.11 -12.64
CA THR A 247 7.74 2.29 -13.75
C THR A 247 9.18 2.10 -13.28
N LYS A 248 9.61 2.77 -12.19
CA LYS A 248 10.97 2.60 -11.65
C LYS A 248 11.33 1.15 -11.36
N ILE A 249 10.40 0.39 -10.77
CA ILE A 249 10.64 -1.01 -10.36
C ILE A 249 10.60 -1.98 -11.55
N ALA A 250 9.73 -1.73 -12.53
CA ALA A 250 9.41 -2.68 -13.60
C ALA A 250 9.55 -2.07 -15.00
N TRP A 251 10.50 -1.16 -15.20
CA TRP A 251 10.71 -0.44 -16.47
C TRP A 251 11.05 -1.37 -17.65
N ASN A 252 11.56 -2.57 -17.37
CA ASN A 252 11.88 -3.58 -18.36
C ASN A 252 10.68 -4.48 -18.75
N ASP A 253 9.53 -4.35 -18.09
CA ASP A 253 8.30 -5.06 -18.47
C ASP A 253 7.57 -4.29 -19.57
N THR A 254 7.80 -4.68 -20.81
CA THR A 254 7.25 -3.99 -21.99
C THR A 254 5.72 -3.97 -22.04
N GLU A 255 5.04 -4.99 -21.52
CA GLU A 255 3.57 -5.04 -21.52
C GLU A 255 3.00 -4.06 -20.48
N LEU A 256 3.60 -4.02 -19.29
CA LEU A 256 3.25 -3.09 -18.23
C LEU A 256 3.52 -1.63 -18.63
N ILE A 257 4.69 -1.34 -19.19
CA ILE A 257 5.04 0.01 -19.65
C ILE A 257 4.11 0.49 -20.77
N LYS A 258 3.80 -0.39 -21.74
CA LYS A 258 2.81 -0.09 -22.79
C LYS A 258 1.43 0.16 -22.22
N PHE A 259 1.00 -0.62 -21.22
CA PHE A 259 -0.27 -0.41 -20.53
C PHE A 259 -0.32 0.97 -19.84
N MET A 260 0.76 1.34 -19.15
CA MET A 260 0.88 2.64 -18.47
C MET A 260 1.13 3.81 -19.44
N LYS A 261 1.38 3.52 -20.72
CA LYS A 261 1.68 4.51 -21.77
C LYS A 261 2.90 5.37 -21.43
N VAL A 262 3.89 4.79 -20.76
CA VAL A 262 5.14 5.45 -20.44
C VAL A 262 6.14 5.19 -21.57
N LYS A 263 6.95 6.19 -21.91
CA LYS A 263 8.08 6.05 -22.83
C LYS A 263 9.36 5.97 -22.04
N ILE A 264 10.13 4.91 -22.27
CA ILE A 264 11.49 4.77 -21.75
C ILE A 264 12.43 5.24 -22.86
N GLU A 265 13.32 6.17 -22.52
CA GLU A 265 14.25 6.81 -23.46
C GLU A 265 15.69 6.62 -22.96
N ASP A 266 16.63 6.49 -23.90
CA ASP A 266 18.06 6.44 -23.60
C ASP A 266 18.53 7.83 -23.17
N MET A 267 19.44 7.88 -22.19
CA MET A 267 20.06 9.12 -21.78
C MET A 267 20.76 9.79 -22.97
N PRO A 268 20.58 11.11 -23.14
CA PRO A 268 21.22 11.83 -24.23
C PRO A 268 22.74 11.67 -24.13
N GLN A 269 23.39 11.42 -25.27
CA GLN A 269 24.84 11.33 -25.34
C GLN A 269 25.44 12.73 -25.49
N PRO A 270 26.56 13.04 -24.82
CA PRO A 270 27.25 14.32 -25.01
C PRO A 270 27.57 14.51 -26.50
N SER A 271 27.26 15.69 -27.03
CA SER A 271 27.58 16.02 -28.42
C SER A 271 28.90 16.79 -28.49
N LEU A 272 29.49 16.89 -29.68
CA LEU A 272 30.69 17.72 -29.90
C LEU A 272 30.49 19.21 -29.53
N PHE A 273 29.25 19.67 -29.35
CA PHE A 273 28.87 21.06 -29.14
C PHE A 273 28.23 21.36 -27.79
N GLY A 274 28.22 20.41 -26.85
CA GLY A 274 27.71 20.64 -25.50
C GLY A 274 27.37 19.37 -24.73
N ASP A 275 27.25 19.53 -23.41
CA ASP A 275 26.81 18.48 -22.49
C ASP A 275 25.40 18.01 -22.83
N ALA A 276 25.15 16.73 -22.59
CA ALA A 276 23.83 16.15 -22.74
C ALA A 276 22.89 16.64 -21.65
N GLU A 277 21.93 17.50 -22.00
CA GLU A 277 20.93 17.97 -21.06
C GLU A 277 19.82 16.94 -20.87
N ILE A 278 19.59 16.56 -19.61
CA ILE A 278 18.49 15.69 -19.22
C ILE A 278 17.20 16.53 -19.27
N PRO A 279 16.11 16.05 -19.90
CA PRO A 279 14.85 16.78 -19.93
C PRO A 279 14.33 17.13 -18.53
N GLU A 280 13.71 18.30 -18.40
CA GLU A 280 13.08 18.71 -17.15
C GLU A 280 12.01 17.70 -16.72
N GLY A 281 12.06 17.28 -15.45
CA GLY A 281 11.12 16.29 -14.91
C GLY A 281 11.42 14.83 -15.28
N ALA A 282 12.56 14.55 -15.93
CA ALA A 282 13.00 13.19 -16.17
C ALA A 282 13.29 12.44 -14.87
N ILE A 283 12.80 11.22 -14.80
CA ILE A 283 13.05 10.27 -13.72
C ILE A 283 14.07 9.26 -14.22
N LEU A 284 15.23 9.22 -13.57
CA LEU A 284 16.33 8.34 -13.93
C LEU A 284 16.00 6.88 -13.64
N LEU A 285 16.44 6.02 -14.54
CA LEU A 285 16.35 4.57 -14.45
C LEU A 285 17.76 3.96 -14.54
N PRO A 286 17.93 2.70 -14.09
CA PRO A 286 19.17 1.98 -14.32
C PRO A 286 19.57 1.92 -15.80
N GLN A 287 20.84 1.62 -16.05
CA GLN A 287 21.37 1.34 -17.40
C GLN A 287 21.26 2.53 -18.36
N ASN A 288 21.41 3.76 -17.85
CA ASN A 288 21.36 5.00 -18.63
C ASN A 288 20.05 5.20 -19.40
N HIS A 289 18.92 4.91 -18.75
CA HIS A 289 17.59 5.26 -19.26
C HIS A 289 16.93 6.32 -18.38
N TYR A 290 15.90 6.96 -18.91
CA TYR A 290 14.99 7.78 -18.13
C TYR A 290 13.55 7.65 -18.66
N PHE A 291 12.60 8.19 -17.90
CA PHE A 291 11.25 8.42 -18.38
C PHE A 291 10.70 9.73 -17.83
N ILE A 292 9.69 10.29 -18.50
CA ILE A 292 8.90 11.40 -17.99
C ILE A 292 7.58 10.83 -17.47
N SER A 293 7.14 11.29 -16.29
CA SER A 293 5.90 10.80 -15.68
C SER A 293 4.71 10.98 -16.63
N ASN A 294 3.97 9.91 -16.88
CA ASN A 294 2.66 9.93 -17.54
C ASN A 294 1.57 9.40 -16.60
N HIS A 295 1.74 9.66 -15.30
CA HIS A 295 0.85 9.15 -14.28
C HIS A 295 -0.59 9.62 -14.51
N LYS A 296 -1.55 8.68 -14.43
CA LYS A 296 -2.98 8.98 -14.56
C LYS A 296 -3.78 8.42 -13.39
N LYS A 297 -4.41 9.33 -12.63
CA LYS A 297 -5.38 8.99 -11.57
C LYS A 297 -6.52 8.14 -12.15
N ASP A 298 -6.91 7.10 -11.42
CA ASP A 298 -8.13 6.37 -11.72
C ASP A 298 -9.37 7.22 -11.36
N PRO A 299 -10.28 7.49 -12.32
CA PRO A 299 -11.49 8.27 -12.05
C PRO A 299 -12.40 7.65 -10.99
N GLY A 300 -12.28 6.35 -10.72
CA GLY A 300 -13.03 5.66 -9.66
C GLY A 300 -12.51 5.92 -8.24
N GLN A 301 -11.32 6.51 -8.08
CA GLN A 301 -10.75 6.83 -6.77
C GLN A 301 -11.35 8.10 -6.19
N ARG A 302 -11.35 8.19 -4.85
CA ARG A 302 -11.72 9.39 -4.08
C ARG A 302 -11.08 10.65 -4.64
N GLU A 303 -11.72 11.79 -4.45
CA GLU A 303 -11.32 13.09 -5.01
C GLU A 303 -9.84 13.40 -4.76
N LEU A 304 -9.40 13.31 -3.50
CA LEU A 304 -8.03 13.60 -3.06
C LEU A 304 -7.05 12.42 -3.21
N CYS A 305 -7.48 11.31 -3.82
CA CYS A 305 -6.64 10.12 -3.98
C CYS A 305 -5.96 10.14 -5.36
N GLY A 306 -4.64 10.32 -5.41
CA GLY A 306 -3.88 10.30 -6.66
C GLY A 306 -3.57 8.89 -7.21
N CYS A 307 -4.18 7.82 -6.71
CA CYS A 307 -3.82 6.47 -7.15
C CYS A 307 -4.22 6.20 -8.60
N MET A 308 -3.37 5.49 -9.34
CA MET A 308 -3.77 4.93 -10.64
C MET A 308 -4.66 3.69 -10.48
N ALA A 309 -5.11 3.14 -11.60
CA ALA A 309 -6.02 2.01 -11.61
C ALA A 309 -5.30 0.69 -11.28
N ALA A 310 -5.90 -0.07 -10.36
CA ALA A 310 -5.58 -1.47 -10.08
C ALA A 310 -6.86 -2.21 -9.66
N LYS A 311 -6.92 -3.52 -9.91
CA LYS A 311 -8.03 -4.35 -9.44
C LYS A 311 -7.76 -4.83 -8.01
N ASP A 312 -8.64 -4.47 -7.07
CA ASP A 312 -8.59 -5.03 -5.71
C ASP A 312 -9.13 -6.44 -5.69
N ILE A 313 -8.46 -7.29 -4.91
CA ILE A 313 -8.87 -8.66 -4.62
C ILE A 313 -9.15 -8.88 -3.13
N GLY A 314 -9.01 -7.85 -2.30
CA GLY A 314 -9.34 -7.90 -0.87
C GLY A 314 -10.85 -7.88 -0.60
N GLU A 315 -11.20 -8.22 0.64
CA GLU A 315 -12.58 -8.27 1.12
C GLU A 315 -12.71 -7.63 2.52
N TYR A 316 -13.71 -6.78 2.73
CA TYR A 316 -13.96 -6.17 4.05
C TYR A 316 -14.37 -7.20 5.10
N ASN A 317 -14.26 -6.85 6.38
CA ASN A 317 -14.62 -7.75 7.49
C ASN A 317 -13.83 -9.07 7.49
N THR A 318 -12.57 -9.07 7.05
CA THR A 318 -11.75 -10.28 7.05
C THR A 318 -10.44 -10.10 7.82
N CYS A 319 -9.97 -8.88 8.09
CA CYS A 319 -8.66 -8.68 8.74
C CYS A 319 -8.72 -8.89 10.27
N PRO A 320 -8.04 -9.90 10.86
CA PRO A 320 -8.06 -10.17 12.29
C PRO A 320 -7.03 -9.34 13.10
N HIS A 321 -6.46 -8.26 12.56
CA HIS A 321 -5.66 -7.32 13.36
C HIS A 321 -6.49 -6.57 14.42
N LEU A 322 -7.79 -6.40 14.18
CA LEU A 322 -8.75 -5.77 15.11
C LEU A 322 -8.33 -4.38 15.62
N CYS A 323 -7.63 -3.58 14.79
CA CYS A 323 -7.17 -2.25 15.17
C CYS A 323 -8.34 -1.37 15.64
N GLU A 324 -8.09 -0.57 16.67
CA GLU A 324 -9.13 0.25 17.29
C GLU A 324 -9.66 1.34 16.36
N TYR A 325 -8.81 1.80 15.44
CA TYR A 325 -9.14 2.78 14.41
C TYR A 325 -9.52 2.15 13.06
N CYS A 326 -9.80 0.84 13.02
CA CYS A 326 -10.14 0.17 11.76
C CYS A 326 -11.50 0.63 11.22
N TYR A 327 -11.51 1.09 9.97
CA TYR A 327 -12.76 1.39 9.23
C TYR A 327 -13.22 0.22 8.35
N ALA A 328 -12.34 -0.74 8.05
CA ALA A 328 -12.58 -1.83 7.10
C ALA A 328 -13.40 -2.99 7.70
N ASN A 329 -13.28 -3.21 9.00
CA ASN A 329 -14.12 -4.18 9.71
C ASN A 329 -15.34 -3.47 10.29
N THR A 330 -16.53 -4.02 10.01
CA THR A 330 -17.80 -3.56 10.55
C THR A 330 -17.92 -3.90 12.03
N SER A 331 -17.43 -5.08 12.42
CA SER A 331 -17.23 -5.45 13.82
C SER A 331 -16.03 -6.39 13.96
N LYS A 332 -15.47 -6.46 15.17
CA LYS A 332 -14.35 -7.38 15.47
C LYS A 332 -14.80 -8.84 15.33
N GLU A 333 -16.04 -9.13 15.74
CA GLU A 333 -16.64 -10.47 15.70
C GLU A 333 -16.82 -10.96 14.27
N SER A 334 -17.29 -10.10 13.35
CA SER A 334 -17.46 -10.47 11.95
C SER A 334 -16.12 -10.78 11.28
N ALA A 335 -15.07 -10.01 11.59
CA ALA A 335 -13.73 -10.27 11.08
C ALA A 335 -13.19 -11.62 11.57
N ILE A 336 -13.35 -11.92 12.86
CA ILE A 336 -12.93 -13.21 13.42
C ILE A 336 -13.76 -14.38 12.87
N ALA A 337 -15.07 -14.21 12.69
CA ALA A 337 -15.92 -15.25 12.12
C ALA A 337 -15.52 -15.58 10.67
N ASN A 338 -15.31 -14.56 9.84
CA ASN A 338 -14.86 -14.75 8.45
C ASN A 338 -13.45 -15.33 8.37
N TRP A 339 -12.53 -14.91 9.25
CA TRP A 339 -11.19 -15.52 9.33
C TRP A 339 -11.24 -16.98 9.82
N LYS A 340 -12.19 -17.35 10.68
CA LYS A 340 -12.42 -18.76 11.05
C LYS A 340 -12.94 -19.58 9.86
N CYS A 341 -13.93 -19.07 9.12
CA CYS A 341 -14.41 -19.71 7.89
C CYS A 341 -13.26 -19.95 6.89
N HIS A 342 -12.40 -18.94 6.73
CA HIS A 342 -11.21 -19.10 5.89
C HIS A 342 -10.33 -20.27 6.37
N LYS A 343 -10.04 -20.36 7.67
CA LYS A 343 -9.22 -21.46 8.20
C LYS A 343 -9.85 -22.84 8.05
N GLU A 344 -11.17 -22.94 7.97
CA GLU A 344 -11.88 -24.19 7.69
C GLU A 344 -11.76 -24.61 6.21
N ASN A 345 -11.65 -23.63 5.30
CA ASN A 345 -11.45 -23.86 3.86
C ASN A 345 -10.44 -22.86 3.26
N PRO A 346 -9.14 -23.00 3.57
CA PRO A 346 -8.12 -22.00 3.20
C PRO A 346 -7.85 -21.94 1.70
N TRP A 347 -8.27 -22.94 0.94
CA TRP A 347 -8.06 -23.06 -0.51
C TRP A 347 -9.29 -22.72 -1.35
N GLY A 348 -10.32 -22.17 -0.71
CA GLY A 348 -11.53 -21.67 -1.36
C GLY A 348 -11.22 -20.57 -2.38
N GLU A 349 -12.15 -20.33 -3.30
CA GLU A 349 -11.95 -19.31 -4.35
C GLU A 349 -11.98 -17.88 -3.81
N THR A 350 -12.73 -17.67 -2.72
CA THR A 350 -12.91 -16.41 -2.00
C THR A 350 -11.96 -16.36 -0.79
N ILE A 351 -11.68 -15.16 -0.30
CA ILE A 351 -10.87 -14.98 0.92
C ILE A 351 -11.54 -15.65 2.13
N THR A 352 -12.86 -15.62 2.21
CA THR A 352 -13.60 -16.19 3.35
C THR A 352 -13.73 -17.72 3.30
N GLY A 353 -13.29 -18.37 2.21
CA GLY A 353 -13.42 -19.82 2.05
C GLY A 353 -14.85 -20.28 1.73
N ARG A 354 -15.77 -19.35 1.40
CA ARG A 354 -17.17 -19.61 1.08
C ARG A 354 -17.42 -19.85 -0.41
#